data_AF-A0A6L7CEF8-F1
#
_entry.id   AF-A0A6L7CEF8-F1
#
_cell.length_a   1.000
_cell.length_b   1.000
_cell.length_c   1.000
_cell.angle_alpha   90.00
_cell.angle_beta   90.00
_cell.angle_gamma   90.00
#
_symmetry.space_group_name_H-M   'P 1'
#
loop_
_entity.id
_entity.type
_entity.pdbx_description
1 polymer ?
#
loop_
_entity_poly.entity_id
_entity_poly.type
_entity_poly.pdbx_seq_one_letter_code
_entity_poly.pdbx_strand_id
1 'polypeptide(L)'
;MTTIAATNTIATAKHRSRVVKSKVEGRVQTAPKKFLFQLRALDNEYGVSEETFTRLMEELALNQTELVHKALRYLARDVLPAYELDNGPLSDAQHVAITKMSGMEITEEDLDSPLFK
;
A
#
# COMPACT_ATOMS: atom_id res chain seq x y z
N MET A 1 26.94 53.34 33.96
CA MET A 1 27.58 53.31 32.64
C MET A 1 27.66 51.83 32.24
N THR A 2 26.55 51.18 31.81
CA THR A 2 26.12 50.98 30.39
C THR A 2 27.09 50.00 29.70
N THR A 3 26.77 48.81 29.16
CA THR A 3 25.55 48.18 28.60
C THR A 3 25.81 46.68 28.36
N ILE A 4 24.72 45.91 28.30
CA ILE A 4 24.63 44.51 27.84
C ILE A 4 24.61 44.51 26.30
N ALA A 5 25.32 43.61 25.63
CA ALA A 5 25.15 43.37 24.20
C ALA A 5 25.13 41.86 23.91
N ALA A 6 23.94 41.38 23.53
CA ALA A 6 23.70 40.08 22.95
C ALA A 6 23.87 40.15 21.42
N THR A 7 24.45 39.12 20.80
CA THR A 7 24.35 38.90 19.35
C THR A 7 24.39 37.42 19.05
N ASN A 8 23.20 36.81 18.95
CA ASN A 8 23.04 35.51 18.31
C ASN A 8 23.15 35.70 16.79
N THR A 9 24.18 35.14 16.18
CA THR A 9 24.32 35.06 14.74
C THR A 9 23.48 33.90 14.20
N ILE A 10 22.36 34.22 13.57
CA ILE A 10 21.52 33.28 12.83
C ILE A 10 22.23 32.98 11.51
N ALA A 11 22.91 31.83 11.44
CA ALA A 11 23.46 31.32 10.19
C ALA A 11 22.30 30.83 9.31
N THR A 12 22.11 31.50 8.18
CA THR A 12 21.14 31.19 7.14
C THR A 12 21.50 29.88 6.44
N ALA A 13 20.92 28.77 6.91
CA ALA A 13 20.97 27.51 6.20
C ALA A 13 20.12 27.61 4.92
N LYS A 14 20.80 27.70 3.76
CA LYS A 14 20.21 27.58 2.42
C LYS A 14 19.39 26.28 2.34
N HIS A 15 18.08 26.42 2.37
CA HIS A 15 17.13 25.35 2.12
C HIS A 15 17.25 24.90 0.65
N ARG A 16 18.10 23.90 0.39
CA ARG A 16 18.03 23.15 -0.87
C ARG A 16 16.69 22.42 -0.86
N SER A 17 15.78 22.86 -1.73
CA SER A 17 14.51 22.20 -2.01
C SER A 17 14.81 20.77 -2.45
N ARG A 18 14.78 19.82 -1.51
CA ARG A 18 14.77 18.40 -1.82
C ARG A 18 13.40 18.13 -2.38
N VAL A 19 13.31 18.10 -3.71
CA VAL A 19 12.13 17.60 -4.42
C VAL A 19 11.96 16.14 -4.00
N VAL A 20 11.17 15.91 -2.96
CA VAL A 20 10.68 14.59 -2.60
C VAL A 20 9.66 14.26 -3.66
N LYS A 21 10.13 13.59 -4.70
CA LYS A 21 9.30 13.00 -5.75
C LYS A 21 8.48 11.92 -5.05
N SER A 22 7.29 12.26 -4.59
CA SER A 22 6.28 11.29 -4.15
C SER A 22 5.87 10.49 -5.39
N LYS A 23 6.62 9.42 -5.64
CA LYS A 23 6.30 8.41 -6.63
C LYS A 23 5.06 7.70 -6.10
N VAL A 24 3.88 8.25 -6.40
CA VAL A 24 2.63 7.49 -6.37
C VAL A 24 2.80 6.44 -7.47
N GLU A 25 3.25 5.24 -7.08
CA GLU A 25 3.29 4.09 -7.96
C GLU A 25 1.84 3.68 -8.23
N GLY A 26 1.22 4.35 -9.21
CA GLY A 26 -0.01 3.86 -9.82
C GLY A 26 0.22 2.40 -10.20
N ARG A 27 -0.68 1.53 -9.73
CA ARG A 27 -0.64 0.08 -9.90
C ARG A 27 -0.33 -0.23 -11.36
N VAL A 28 0.93 -0.58 -11.67
CA VAL A 28 1.30 -1.02 -13.01
C VAL A 28 0.59 -2.35 -13.18
N GLN A 29 -0.49 -2.36 -13.95
CA GLN A 29 -1.22 -3.57 -14.29
C GLN A 29 -0.36 -4.41 -15.24
N THR A 30 0.61 -5.12 -14.67
CA THR A 30 1.41 -6.09 -15.40
C THR A 30 0.57 -7.32 -15.66
N ALA A 31 0.61 -7.82 -16.91
CA ALA A 31 -0.06 -9.06 -17.27
C ALA A 31 0.32 -10.21 -16.32
N PRO A 32 -0.62 -11.11 -15.99
CA PRO A 32 -0.35 -12.19 -15.05
C PRO A 32 0.73 -13.13 -15.60
N LYS A 33 1.77 -13.35 -14.82
CA LYS A 33 2.82 -14.34 -15.12
C LYS A 33 2.28 -15.74 -14.82
N LYS A 34 2.60 -16.70 -15.69
CA LYS A 34 2.20 -18.11 -15.54
C LYS A 34 3.38 -18.92 -15.00
N PHE A 35 3.11 -19.92 -14.18
CA PHE A 35 4.08 -20.93 -13.77
C PHE A 35 3.42 -22.31 -13.83
N LEU A 36 4.23 -23.36 -14.01
CA LEU A 36 3.75 -24.74 -13.98
C LEU A 36 3.91 -25.30 -12.58
N PHE A 37 2.90 -26.05 -12.13
CA PHE A 37 2.87 -26.70 -10.84
C PHE A 37 2.86 -28.21 -11.03
N GLN A 38 3.81 -28.90 -10.42
CA GLN A 38 3.93 -30.36 -10.50
C GLN A 38 3.61 -30.98 -9.13
N LEU A 39 2.65 -31.91 -9.13
CA LEU A 39 2.30 -32.70 -7.96
C LEU A 39 3.37 -33.75 -7.65
N ARG A 40 3.49 -34.14 -6.39
CA ARG A 40 4.44 -35.15 -5.94
C ARG A 40 3.82 -36.54 -6.03
N ALA A 41 4.67 -37.58 -6.02
CA ALA A 41 4.19 -38.95 -5.95
C ALA A 41 3.63 -39.29 -4.56
N LEU A 42 4.22 -38.70 -3.51
CA LEU A 42 3.83 -38.86 -2.12
C LEU A 42 3.85 -37.48 -1.44
N ASP A 43 3.01 -37.32 -0.42
CA ASP A 43 2.95 -36.11 0.39
C ASP A 43 4.26 -35.89 1.16
N ASN A 44 4.71 -34.63 1.23
CA ASN A 44 5.86 -34.22 2.01
C ASN A 44 5.67 -32.80 2.58
N GLU A 45 6.66 -32.27 3.29
CA GLU A 45 6.58 -30.94 3.93
C GLU A 45 6.31 -29.78 2.96
N TYR A 46 6.67 -29.91 1.68
CA TYR A 46 6.60 -28.84 0.67
C TYR A 46 5.80 -29.23 -0.57
N GLY A 47 5.01 -30.29 -0.51
CA GLY A 47 4.43 -30.90 -1.70
C GLY A 47 3.35 -31.91 -1.37
N VAL A 48 2.34 -31.93 -2.24
CA VAL A 48 1.18 -32.81 -2.10
C VAL A 48 1.08 -33.75 -3.30
N SER A 49 0.56 -34.93 -3.04
CA SER A 49 0.23 -35.96 -4.00
C SER A 49 -1.06 -35.65 -4.75
N GLU A 50 -1.27 -36.33 -5.86
CA GLU A 50 -2.48 -36.22 -6.66
C GLU A 50 -3.73 -36.67 -5.91
N GLU A 51 -3.62 -37.70 -5.08
CA GLU A 51 -4.72 -38.19 -4.23
C GLU A 51 -5.18 -37.10 -3.26
N THR A 52 -4.24 -36.50 -2.52
CA THR A 52 -4.54 -35.43 -1.55
C THR A 52 -5.07 -34.19 -2.24
N PHE A 53 -4.49 -33.81 -3.39
CA PHE A 53 -4.95 -32.66 -4.17
C PHE A 53 -6.38 -32.86 -4.69
N THR A 54 -6.72 -34.06 -5.17
CA THR A 54 -8.06 -34.39 -5.67
C THR A 54 -9.09 -34.37 -4.56
N ARG A 55 -8.79 -34.98 -3.40
CA ARG A 55 -9.69 -34.92 -2.22
C ARG A 55 -9.95 -33.48 -1.79
N LEU A 56 -8.93 -32.62 -1.77
CA LEU A 56 -9.11 -31.21 -1.43
C LEU A 56 -10.03 -30.47 -2.40
N MET A 57 -9.95 -30.78 -3.70
CA MET A 57 -10.87 -30.19 -4.68
C MET A 57 -12.31 -30.62 -4.45
N GLU A 58 -12.54 -31.90 -4.16
CA GLU A 58 -13.88 -32.46 -3.91
C GLU A 58 -14.50 -31.88 -2.63
N GLU A 59 -13.75 -31.88 -1.53
CA GLU A 59 -14.20 -31.38 -0.22
C GLU A 59 -14.51 -29.88 -0.24
N LEU A 60 -13.73 -29.10 -0.97
CA LEU A 60 -13.89 -27.65 -1.06
C LEU A 60 -14.78 -27.23 -2.24
N ALA A 61 -15.16 -28.16 -3.11
CA ALA A 61 -15.83 -27.90 -4.38
C ALA A 61 -15.13 -26.83 -5.23
N LEU A 62 -13.79 -26.92 -5.35
CA LEU A 62 -12.95 -25.97 -6.07
C LEU A 62 -12.27 -26.61 -7.28
N ASN A 63 -11.96 -25.80 -8.30
CA ASN A 63 -11.08 -26.24 -9.38
C ASN A 63 -9.59 -26.22 -8.98
N GLN A 64 -8.73 -26.83 -9.79
CA GLN A 64 -7.29 -26.94 -9.53
C GLN A 64 -6.63 -25.57 -9.28
N THR A 65 -6.97 -24.59 -10.12
CA THR A 65 -6.38 -23.24 -10.09
C THR A 65 -6.84 -22.46 -8.85
N GLU A 66 -8.12 -22.55 -8.52
CA GLU A 66 -8.73 -21.96 -7.33
C GLU A 66 -8.13 -22.53 -6.06
N LEU A 67 -7.96 -23.84 -5.99
CA LEU A 67 -7.34 -24.52 -4.85
C LEU A 67 -5.91 -24.00 -4.63
N VAL A 68 -5.11 -23.91 -5.70
CA VAL A 68 -3.74 -23.37 -5.63
C VAL A 68 -3.74 -21.90 -5.18
N HIS A 69 -4.61 -21.05 -5.75
CA HIS A 69 -4.72 -19.65 -5.32
C HIS A 69 -5.15 -19.52 -3.86
N LYS A 70 -6.08 -20.34 -3.40
CA LYS A 70 -6.55 -20.35 -2.02
C LYS A 70 -5.43 -20.75 -1.06
N ALA A 71 -4.69 -21.82 -1.37
CA ALA A 71 -3.55 -22.28 -0.58
C ALA A 71 -2.47 -21.20 -0.48
N LEU A 72 -2.08 -20.58 -1.61
CA LEU A 72 -1.14 -19.47 -1.63
C LEU A 72 -1.63 -18.27 -0.83
N ARG A 73 -2.94 -17.97 -0.89
CA ARG A 73 -3.53 -16.87 -0.13
C ARG A 73 -3.50 -17.13 1.38
N TYR A 74 -3.71 -18.37 1.82
CA TYR A 74 -3.55 -18.74 3.22
C TYR A 74 -2.10 -18.60 3.67
N LEU A 75 -1.15 -19.17 2.94
CA LEU A 75 0.25 -19.07 3.28
C LEU A 75 0.73 -17.61 3.30
N ALA A 76 0.26 -16.78 2.36
CA ALA A 76 0.56 -15.36 2.34
C ALA A 76 0.03 -14.63 3.58
N ARG A 77 -1.16 -14.99 4.08
CA ARG A 77 -1.72 -14.39 5.29
C ARG A 77 -0.92 -14.76 6.53
N ASP A 78 -0.38 -15.98 6.57
CA ASP A 78 0.34 -16.50 7.73
C ASP A 78 1.80 -16.03 7.77
N VAL A 79 2.43 -15.86 6.60
CA VAL A 79 3.88 -15.58 6.47
C VAL A 79 4.17 -14.10 6.19
N LEU A 80 3.34 -13.41 5.39
CA LEU A 80 3.61 -12.03 5.04
C LEU A 80 3.08 -11.09 6.13
N PRO A 81 3.83 -10.03 6.49
CA PRO A 81 3.32 -9.03 7.42
C PRO A 81 2.05 -8.42 6.82
N ALA A 82 1.01 -8.32 7.65
CA ALA A 82 -0.16 -7.53 7.30
C ALA A 82 0.30 -6.09 7.02
N TYR A 83 -0.38 -5.42 6.10
CA TYR A 83 -0.22 -3.97 5.97
C TYR A 83 -0.43 -3.34 7.35
N GLU A 84 0.39 -2.33 7.65
CA GLU A 84 0.18 -1.53 8.86
C GLU A 84 -1.25 -1.00 8.85
N LEU A 85 -1.86 -0.95 10.03
CA LEU A 85 -3.17 -0.34 10.18
C LEU A 85 -3.09 1.07 9.60
N ASP A 86 -4.07 1.44 8.77
CA ASP A 86 -4.12 2.81 8.25
C ASP A 86 -4.11 3.80 9.40
N ASN A 87 -3.51 4.98 9.20
CA ASN A 87 -3.42 6.04 10.22
C ASN A 87 -4.79 6.67 10.53
N GLY A 88 -5.87 6.09 10.00
CA GLY A 88 -7.23 6.58 10.13
C GLY A 88 -7.52 7.72 9.15
N PRO A 89 -8.70 8.35 9.27
CA PRO A 89 -9.02 9.54 8.50
C PRO A 89 -7.99 10.63 8.77
N LEU A 90 -7.74 11.48 7.77
CA LEU A 90 -6.85 12.61 7.90
C LEU A 90 -7.32 13.52 9.06
N SER A 91 -6.38 13.91 9.90
CA SER A 91 -6.61 14.89 10.96
C SER A 91 -6.85 16.29 10.38
N ASP A 92 -7.54 17.14 11.12
CA ASP A 92 -7.79 18.54 10.73
C ASP A 92 -6.49 19.30 10.41
N ALA A 93 -5.41 19.00 11.14
CA ALA A 93 -4.08 19.57 10.87
C ALA A 93 -3.53 19.14 9.50
N GLN A 94 -3.79 17.89 9.10
CA GLN A 94 -3.41 17.38 7.78
C GLN A 94 -4.29 17.99 6.69
N HIS A 95 -5.59 18.17 6.93
CA HIS A 95 -6.47 18.88 6.02
C HIS A 95 -5.99 20.32 5.77
N VAL A 96 -5.69 21.08 6.83
CA VAL A 96 -5.15 22.44 6.72
C VAL A 96 -3.81 22.46 5.97
N ALA A 97 -2.93 21.50 6.25
CA ALA A 97 -1.65 21.38 5.55
C ALA A 97 -1.85 21.10 4.05
N ILE A 98 -2.79 20.23 3.69
CA ILE A 98 -3.13 19.90 2.29
C ILE A 98 -3.72 21.12 1.59
N THR A 99 -4.70 21.81 2.18
CA THR A 99 -5.29 23.04 1.61
C THR A 99 -4.25 24.12 1.38
N LYS A 100 -3.31 24.29 2.33
CA LYS A 100 -2.21 25.25 2.20
C LYS A 100 -1.24 24.87 1.08
N MET A 101 -1.00 23.57 0.85
CA MET A 101 -0.10 23.09 -0.21
C MET A 101 -0.77 23.06 -1.58
N SER A 102 -2.07 22.74 -1.66
CA SER A 102 -2.83 22.72 -2.90
C SER A 102 -3.03 24.14 -3.46
N GLY A 103 -3.05 25.15 -2.60
CA GLY A 103 -3.33 26.54 -2.98
C GLY A 103 -4.76 26.74 -3.46
N MET A 104 -5.64 25.76 -3.22
CA MET A 104 -7.03 25.73 -3.66
C MET A 104 -7.88 25.27 -2.49
N GLU A 105 -8.70 26.19 -1.99
CA GLU A 105 -9.73 25.91 -1.00
C GLU A 105 -11.02 25.63 -1.77
N ILE A 106 -11.43 24.35 -1.79
CA ILE A 106 -12.65 23.94 -2.47
C ILE A 106 -13.80 24.26 -1.52
N THR A 107 -14.60 25.24 -1.90
CA THR A 107 -15.82 25.62 -1.19
C THR A 107 -16.98 24.73 -1.59
N GLU A 108 -18.06 24.72 -0.81
CA GLU A 108 -19.28 23.96 -1.16
C GLU A 108 -19.87 24.42 -2.51
N GLU A 109 -19.67 25.69 -2.88
CA GLU A 109 -20.09 26.23 -4.18
C GLU A 109 -19.28 25.66 -5.37
N ASP A 110 -18.00 25.33 -5.16
CA ASP A 110 -17.14 24.75 -6.20
C ASP A 110 -17.55 23.30 -6.54
N LEU A 111 -18.05 22.57 -5.54
CA LEU A 111 -18.56 21.21 -5.69
C LEU A 111 -19.86 21.15 -6.50
N ASP A 112 -20.61 22.26 -6.54
CA ASP A 112 -21.85 22.37 -7.29
C ASP A 112 -21.66 22.74 -8.78
N SER A 113 -20.41 22.94 -9.19
CA SER A 113 -20.05 23.28 -10.56
C SER A 113 -20.35 22.13 -11.54
N PRO A 114 -20.65 22.44 -12.82
CA PRO A 114 -20.95 21.42 -13.84
C PRO A 114 -19.78 20.50 -14.19
N LEU A 115 -18.59 20.73 -13.61
CA LEU A 115 -17.41 19.90 -13.79
C LEU A 115 -17.45 18.64 -12.90
N PHE A 116 -18.21 18.67 -11.81
CA PHE A 116 -18.38 17.57 -10.86
C PHE A 116 -19.77 16.88 -10.96
N LYS A 117 -20.60 17.27 -11.93
CA LYS A 117 -21.93 16.71 -12.20
C LYS A 117 -21.95 15.85 -13.46
#